data_AF-A0A255S2Q8-F1
#
_entry.id   AF-A0A255S2Q8-F1
#
_cell.length_a   1.000
_cell.length_b   1.000
_cell.length_c   1.000
_cell.angle_alpha   90.00
_cell.angle_beta   90.00
_cell.angle_gamma   90.00
#
_symmetry.space_group_name_H-M   'P 1'
#
loop_
_entity.id
_entity.type
_entity.pdbx_description
1 polymer ?
#
loop_
_entity_poly.entity_id
_entity_poly.type
_entity_poly.pdbx_seq_one_letter_code
_entity_poly.pdbx_strand_id
1 'polypeptide(L)'
;MRKIIILGILILTTFAAEAQNTMKDVFLSMPKSLTPELTENNRLDMVDFIESKMKARVDNLLDGHSELLMLNDKAFSLQISETLRYDVRLLLADGDSIICLVATYGKDAPESNVTFYKASWEPIPSSQLITLPQQMYVASFVSPDNSDLQIIYSQALNPVAMEGQKNEKEIAVMLKWNGKRFNKS
;
A
#
# COMPACT_ATOMS: atom_id res chain seq x y z
N MET A 1 11.06 -47.94 44.03
CA MET A 1 12.19 -47.60 43.13
C MET A 1 11.79 -47.93 41.70
N ARG A 2 12.06 -46.97 40.81
CA ARG A 2 12.21 -47.06 39.34
C ARG A 2 10.97 -46.81 38.45
N LYS A 3 10.91 -45.54 38.00
CA LYS A 3 10.74 -45.08 36.59
C LYS A 3 9.34 -45.27 36.00
N ILE A 4 8.43 -44.28 36.12
CA ILE A 4 8.29 -43.13 35.18
C ILE A 4 8.52 -43.57 33.74
N ILE A 5 7.45 -43.81 32.97
CA ILE A 5 7.26 -43.29 31.58
C ILE A 5 5.74 -43.14 31.35
N ILE A 6 5.14 -42.08 31.88
CA ILE A 6 3.86 -41.58 31.36
C ILE A 6 4.25 -40.71 30.17
N LEU A 7 4.08 -41.24 28.96
CA LEU A 7 4.31 -40.52 27.71
C LEU A 7 3.16 -39.52 27.49
N GLY A 8 3.27 -38.37 28.14
CA GLY A 8 2.41 -37.21 27.91
C GLY A 8 2.75 -36.60 26.56
N ILE A 9 1.94 -36.87 25.55
CA ILE A 9 1.95 -36.12 24.29
C ILE A 9 1.30 -34.77 24.59
N LEU A 10 2.11 -33.82 25.05
CA LEU A 10 1.76 -32.41 25.14
C LEU A 10 1.80 -31.85 23.73
N ILE A 11 0.66 -31.87 23.04
CA ILE A 11 0.47 -31.09 21.81
C ILE A 11 0.46 -29.62 22.24
N LEU A 12 1.62 -28.98 22.25
CA LEU A 12 1.73 -27.53 22.21
C LEU A 12 1.19 -27.08 20.86
N THR A 13 -0.12 -26.88 20.76
CA THR A 13 -0.66 -25.99 19.73
C THR A 13 -0.22 -24.59 20.12
N THR A 14 0.92 -24.16 19.59
CA THR A 14 1.26 -22.75 19.56
C THR A 14 0.18 -22.08 18.71
N PHE A 15 -0.81 -21.46 19.36
CA PHE A 15 -1.57 -20.40 18.72
C PHE A 15 -0.51 -19.36 18.33
N ALA A 16 -0.18 -19.30 17.04
CA ALA A 16 0.52 -18.15 16.50
C ALA A 16 -0.43 -16.99 16.73
N ALA A 17 -0.18 -16.21 17.78
CA ALA A 17 -0.74 -14.88 17.86
C ALA A 17 -0.19 -14.17 16.62
N GLU A 18 -1.04 -13.98 15.61
CA GLU A 18 -0.70 -13.15 14.47
C GLU A 18 -0.44 -11.76 15.05
N ALA A 19 0.85 -11.42 15.19
CA ALA A 19 1.24 -10.08 15.57
C ALA A 19 0.63 -9.14 14.54
N GLN A 20 -0.19 -8.18 14.99
CA GLN A 20 -0.76 -7.19 14.10
C GLN A 20 0.41 -6.38 13.52
N ASN A 21 0.70 -6.56 12.23
CA ASN A 21 1.82 -5.88 11.59
C ASN A 21 1.62 -4.38 11.70
N THR A 22 2.59 -3.68 12.29
CA THR A 22 2.60 -2.21 12.30
C THR A 22 2.87 -1.70 10.89
N MET A 23 2.54 -0.45 10.60
CA MET A 23 2.88 0.12 9.30
C MET A 23 4.39 0.17 9.05
N LYS A 24 5.20 0.24 10.11
CA LYS A 24 6.66 0.07 10.03
C LYS A 24 7.02 -1.32 9.52
N ASP A 25 6.42 -2.37 10.08
CA ASP A 25 6.64 -3.75 9.64
C ASP A 25 6.20 -3.94 8.18
N VAL A 26 5.07 -3.34 7.79
CA VAL A 26 4.59 -3.36 6.40
C VAL A 26 5.61 -2.70 5.46
N PHE A 27 6.15 -1.53 5.82
CA PHE A 27 7.15 -0.84 5.01
C PHE A 27 8.47 -1.62 4.90
N LEU A 28 8.97 -2.16 6.01
CA LEU A 28 10.24 -2.91 6.05
C LEU A 28 10.13 -4.26 5.33
N SER A 29 8.97 -4.93 5.42
CA SER A 29 8.72 -6.22 4.75
C SER A 29 8.33 -6.10 3.27
N MET A 30 8.23 -4.89 2.73
CA MET A 30 7.82 -4.68 1.34
C MET A 30 8.76 -5.41 0.36
N PRO A 31 8.23 -6.27 -0.53
CA PRO A 31 9.04 -7.06 -1.46
C PRO A 31 9.98 -6.21 -2.30
N LYS A 32 11.21 -6.70 -2.50
CA LYS A 32 12.19 -6.06 -3.38
C LYS A 32 11.68 -5.86 -4.82
N SER A 33 10.77 -6.72 -5.29
CA SER A 33 10.14 -6.57 -6.61
C SER A 33 9.33 -5.28 -6.78
N LEU A 34 8.82 -4.70 -5.69
CA LEU A 34 8.08 -3.43 -5.72
C LEU A 34 9.02 -2.21 -5.66
N THR A 35 10.19 -2.33 -5.04
CA THR A 35 11.17 -1.24 -4.97
C THR A 35 12.57 -1.79 -5.24
N PRO A 36 12.88 -2.18 -6.48
CA PRO A 36 14.17 -2.79 -6.82
C PRO A 36 15.36 -1.84 -6.57
N GLU A 37 15.09 -0.54 -6.50
CA GLU A 37 16.07 0.53 -6.26
C GLU A 37 16.50 0.63 -4.80
N LEU A 38 15.74 0.03 -3.87
CA LEU A 38 16.01 0.12 -2.43
C LEU A 38 16.63 -1.18 -1.90
N THR A 39 17.70 -1.02 -1.13
CA THR A 39 18.22 -2.09 -0.28
C THR A 39 17.43 -2.20 1.02
N GLU A 40 17.62 -3.30 1.75
CA GLU A 40 17.06 -3.45 3.11
C GLU A 40 17.60 -2.35 4.04
N ASN A 41 18.90 -2.06 3.99
CA ASN A 41 19.51 -0.99 4.76
C ASN A 41 18.91 0.38 4.43
N ASN A 42 18.65 0.68 3.15
CA ASN A 42 17.99 1.93 2.78
C ASN A 42 16.64 2.10 3.48
N ARG A 43 15.85 1.02 3.61
CA ARG A 43 14.55 1.07 4.30
C ARG A 43 14.73 1.30 5.80
N LEU A 44 15.70 0.62 6.42
CA LEU A 44 16.02 0.81 7.84
C LEU A 44 16.46 2.25 8.11
N ASP A 45 17.37 2.79 7.31
CA ASP A 45 17.84 4.16 7.43
C ASP A 45 16.69 5.17 7.27
N MET A 46 15.78 4.96 6.31
CA MET A 46 14.59 5.81 6.15
C MET A 46 13.70 5.82 7.39
N VAL A 47 13.50 4.66 8.04
CA VAL A 47 12.71 4.56 9.28
C VAL A 47 13.41 5.30 10.41
N ASP A 48 14.72 5.10 10.58
CA ASP A 48 15.49 5.78 11.63
C ASP A 48 15.46 7.30 11.45
N PHE A 49 15.57 7.79 10.21
CA PHE A 49 15.51 9.20 9.89
C PHE A 49 14.13 9.80 10.17
N ILE A 50 13.04 9.16 9.75
CA ILE A 50 11.70 9.72 9.94
C ILE A 50 11.30 9.72 11.42
N GLU A 51 11.67 8.70 12.18
CA GLU A 51 11.44 8.64 13.64
C GLU A 51 12.25 9.70 14.39
N SER A 52 13.43 10.02 13.87
CA SER A 52 14.28 11.12 14.34
C SER A 52 13.82 12.50 13.86
N LYS A 53 12.69 12.59 13.14
CA LYS A 53 12.16 13.83 12.53
C LYS A 53 13.13 14.49 11.55
N MET A 54 14.01 13.70 10.96
CA MET A 54 14.92 14.10 9.90
C MET A 54 14.31 13.84 8.52
N LYS A 55 14.91 14.43 7.49
CA LYS A 55 14.56 14.12 6.09
C LYS A 55 14.96 12.67 5.79
N ALA A 56 13.98 11.79 5.64
CA ALA A 56 14.18 10.36 5.42
C ALA A 56 14.51 10.02 3.96
N ARG A 57 15.60 10.59 3.46
CA ARG A 57 16.11 10.42 2.10
C ARG A 57 17.37 9.56 2.10
N VAL A 58 17.48 8.66 1.14
CA VAL A 58 18.66 7.81 0.92
C VAL A 58 19.05 7.81 -0.55
N ASP A 59 20.32 7.51 -0.82
CA ASP A 59 20.81 7.20 -2.16
C ASP A 59 20.35 5.79 -2.55
N ASN A 60 19.74 5.68 -3.73
CA ASN A 60 19.19 4.42 -4.22
C ASN A 60 20.17 3.73 -5.19
N LEU A 61 19.87 2.49 -5.57
CA LEU A 61 20.75 1.69 -6.42
C LEU A 61 20.84 2.16 -7.88
N LEU A 62 20.03 3.15 -8.29
CA LEU A 62 19.99 3.68 -9.65
C LEU A 62 20.59 5.10 -9.75
N ASP A 63 21.56 5.41 -8.87
CA ASP A 63 22.25 6.71 -8.81
C ASP A 63 21.30 7.91 -8.59
N GLY A 64 20.12 7.65 -8.03
CA GLY A 64 19.13 8.65 -7.65
C GLY A 64 18.91 8.68 -6.14
N HIS A 65 17.83 9.33 -5.72
CA HIS A 65 17.40 9.35 -4.32
C HIS A 65 15.96 8.90 -4.17
N SER A 66 15.70 8.19 -3.08
CA SER A 66 14.36 7.87 -2.63
C SER A 66 14.10 8.49 -1.27
N GLU A 67 12.85 8.81 -0.95
CA GLU A 67 12.47 9.51 0.28
C GLU A 67 11.18 8.95 0.87
N LEU A 68 11.23 8.53 2.13
CA LEU A 68 10.05 8.20 2.93
C LEU A 68 9.45 9.51 3.44
N LEU A 69 8.40 9.99 2.77
CA LEU A 69 7.79 11.30 3.03
C LEU A 69 6.93 11.29 4.30
N MET A 70 6.33 10.15 4.62
CA MET A 70 5.42 9.99 5.75
C MET A 70 5.43 8.53 6.20
N LEU A 71 5.39 8.30 7.51
CA LEU A 71 5.13 7.02 8.14
C LEU A 71 4.30 7.27 9.41
N ASN A 72 3.13 6.64 9.50
CA ASN A 72 2.28 6.62 10.70
C ASN A 72 1.61 5.25 10.83
N ASP A 73 0.81 5.04 11.87
CA ASP A 73 0.20 3.75 12.19
C ASP A 73 -0.65 3.13 11.07
N LYS A 74 -1.15 3.94 10.13
CA LYS A 74 -2.10 3.52 9.08
C LYS A 74 -1.57 3.70 7.67
N ALA A 75 -0.53 4.49 7.46
CA ALA A 75 -0.08 4.88 6.13
C ALA A 75 1.42 5.13 6.06
N PHE A 76 1.99 4.90 4.88
CA PHE A 76 3.25 5.50 4.49
C PHE A 76 3.18 6.09 3.08
N SER A 77 4.05 7.06 2.82
CA SER A 77 4.24 7.64 1.49
C SER A 77 5.72 7.60 1.13
N LEU A 78 6.05 6.96 0.01
CA LEU A 78 7.41 6.73 -0.45
C LEU A 78 7.58 7.35 -1.84
N GLN A 79 8.43 8.36 -1.94
CA GLN A 79 8.95 8.84 -3.23
C GLN A 79 10.10 7.92 -3.65
N ILE A 80 9.90 7.09 -4.66
CA ILE A 80 10.93 6.14 -5.12
C ILE A 80 11.92 6.85 -6.04
N SER A 81 11.40 7.63 -6.99
CA SER A 81 12.18 8.47 -7.91
C SER A 81 11.40 9.73 -8.23
N GLU A 82 11.91 10.65 -9.05
CA GLU A 82 11.18 11.88 -9.41
C GLU A 82 9.83 11.63 -10.12
N THR A 83 9.66 10.45 -10.72
CA THR A 83 8.47 10.09 -11.51
C THR A 83 7.71 8.89 -10.93
N LEU A 84 8.06 8.41 -9.73
CA LEU A 84 7.38 7.28 -9.10
C LEU A 84 7.17 7.52 -7.61
N ARG A 85 5.91 7.47 -7.20
CA ARG A 85 5.49 7.58 -5.81
C ARG A 85 4.53 6.47 -5.43
N TYR A 86 4.75 5.88 -4.26
CA TYR A 86 3.83 4.95 -3.62
C TYR A 86 3.16 5.63 -2.43
N ASP A 87 1.83 5.65 -2.42
CA ASP A 87 1.03 5.96 -1.24
C ASP A 87 0.35 4.67 -0.79
N VAL A 88 0.66 4.24 0.43
CA VAL A 88 0.24 2.94 0.96
C VAL A 88 -0.60 3.14 2.21
N ARG A 89 -1.68 2.37 2.31
CA ARG A 89 -2.59 2.37 3.46
C ARG A 89 -2.88 0.96 3.94
N LEU A 90 -2.88 0.78 5.26
CA LEU A 90 -3.33 -0.45 5.92
C LEU A 90 -4.81 -0.30 6.24
N LEU A 91 -5.62 -1.17 5.65
CA LEU A 91 -7.06 -1.21 5.77
C LEU A 91 -7.46 -2.41 6.64
N LEU A 92 -8.24 -2.15 7.69
CA LEU A 92 -8.70 -3.19 8.61
C LEU A 92 -10.16 -3.55 8.33
N ALA A 93 -10.43 -4.84 8.10
CA ALA A 93 -11.78 -5.35 7.90
C ALA A 93 -11.93 -6.74 8.54
N ASP A 94 -12.77 -6.88 9.55
CA ASP A 94 -13.13 -8.16 10.19
C ASP A 94 -11.94 -9.05 10.61
N GLY A 95 -10.88 -8.45 11.14
CA GLY A 95 -9.66 -9.17 11.55
C GLY A 95 -8.64 -9.36 10.44
N ASP A 96 -9.01 -9.10 9.18
CA ASP A 96 -8.06 -9.03 8.08
C ASP A 96 -7.39 -7.65 8.02
N SER A 97 -6.10 -7.68 7.69
CA SER A 97 -5.28 -6.49 7.41
C SER A 97 -4.89 -6.50 5.94
N ILE A 98 -5.41 -5.53 5.18
CA ILE A 98 -5.25 -5.41 3.74
C ILE A 98 -4.43 -4.16 3.43
N ILE A 99 -3.37 -4.34 2.65
CA ILE A 99 -2.56 -3.25 2.12
C ILE A 99 -3.23 -2.76 0.84
N CYS A 100 -3.52 -1.46 0.76
CA CYS A 100 -3.86 -0.77 -0.48
C CYS A 100 -2.66 0.08 -0.90
N LEU A 101 -2.10 -0.21 -2.07
CA LEU A 101 -0.98 0.52 -2.65
C LEU A 101 -1.46 1.29 -3.88
N VAL A 102 -1.31 2.61 -3.84
CA VAL A 102 -1.48 3.50 -4.99
C VAL A 102 -0.10 3.85 -5.51
N ALA A 103 0.25 3.33 -6.68
CA ALA A 103 1.46 3.68 -7.39
C ALA A 103 1.14 4.76 -8.41
N THR A 104 1.73 5.94 -8.30
CA THR A 104 1.57 7.04 -9.25
C THR A 104 2.86 7.26 -10.02
N TYR A 105 2.76 7.16 -11.34
CA TYR A 105 3.82 7.29 -12.32
C TYR A 105 3.72 8.63 -13.03
N GLY A 106 4.85 9.22 -13.40
CA GLY A 106 4.91 10.46 -14.16
C GLY A 106 4.70 11.70 -13.30
N LYS A 107 5.17 12.84 -13.82
CA LYS A 107 5.11 14.14 -13.16
C LYS A 107 4.12 15.08 -13.83
N ASP A 108 4.22 15.22 -15.16
CA ASP A 108 3.40 16.15 -15.93
C ASP A 108 2.06 15.53 -16.39
N ALA A 109 2.07 14.23 -16.68
CA ALA A 109 0.89 13.44 -17.04
C ALA A 109 0.81 12.22 -16.12
N PRO A 110 0.39 12.40 -14.85
CA PRO A 110 0.42 11.33 -13.88
C PRO A 110 -0.60 10.23 -14.21
N GLU A 111 -0.21 8.98 -13.95
CA GLU A 111 -1.07 7.81 -14.05
C GLU A 111 -0.92 6.96 -12.79
N SER A 112 -2.04 6.47 -12.25
CA SER A 112 -2.05 5.65 -11.05
C SER A 112 -2.42 4.20 -11.34
N ASN A 113 -1.81 3.28 -10.60
CA ASN A 113 -2.21 1.89 -10.48
C ASN A 113 -2.57 1.59 -9.02
N VAL A 114 -3.72 0.94 -8.79
CA VAL A 114 -4.20 0.59 -7.45
C VAL A 114 -4.15 -0.92 -7.29
N THR A 115 -3.31 -1.38 -6.38
CA THR A 115 -3.10 -2.80 -6.08
C THR A 115 -3.37 -3.10 -4.62
N PHE A 116 -3.75 -4.34 -4.33
CA PHE A 116 -4.10 -4.80 -3.00
C PHE A 116 -3.30 -6.03 -2.62
N TYR A 117 -2.96 -6.13 -1.34
CA TYR A 117 -2.22 -7.25 -0.79
C TYR A 117 -2.74 -7.60 0.60
N LYS A 118 -2.51 -8.83 1.06
CA LYS A 118 -2.54 -9.13 2.50
C LYS A 118 -1.38 -8.40 3.18
N ALA A 119 -1.40 -8.27 4.51
CA ALA A 119 -0.29 -7.72 5.27
C ALA A 119 1.06 -8.46 5.09
N SER A 120 1.03 -9.70 4.56
CA SER A 120 2.20 -10.48 4.15
C SER A 120 2.71 -10.18 2.73
N TRP A 121 2.17 -9.14 2.07
CA TRP A 121 2.43 -8.80 0.67
C TRP A 121 2.01 -9.85 -0.37
N GLU A 122 1.13 -10.77 0.01
CA GLU A 122 0.47 -11.69 -0.94
C GLU A 122 -0.59 -10.91 -1.76
N PRO A 123 -0.55 -10.95 -3.11
CA PRO A 123 -1.45 -10.15 -3.95
C PRO A 123 -2.91 -10.58 -3.83
N ILE A 124 -3.80 -9.58 -3.80
CA ILE A 124 -5.25 -9.76 -3.82
C ILE A 124 -5.80 -9.15 -5.13
N PRO A 125 -6.61 -9.88 -5.90
CA PRO A 125 -7.22 -9.34 -7.11
C PRO A 125 -8.04 -8.07 -6.82
N SER A 126 -7.71 -6.95 -7.46
CA SER A 126 -8.39 -5.65 -7.22
C SER A 126 -9.90 -5.72 -7.44
N SER A 127 -10.38 -6.58 -8.34
CA SER A 127 -11.81 -6.80 -8.60
C SER A 127 -12.59 -7.30 -7.37
N GLN A 128 -11.92 -7.85 -6.35
CA GLN A 128 -12.56 -8.20 -5.08
C GLN A 128 -12.87 -6.98 -4.22
N LEU A 129 -12.18 -5.84 -4.44
CA LEU A 129 -12.28 -4.65 -3.60
C LEU A 129 -12.85 -3.42 -4.30
N ILE A 130 -12.56 -3.26 -5.59
CA ILE A 130 -12.87 -2.07 -6.36
C ILE A 130 -13.06 -2.40 -7.84
N THR A 131 -13.93 -1.65 -8.50
CA THR A 131 -13.99 -1.60 -9.97
C THR A 131 -13.23 -0.36 -10.43
N LEU A 132 -12.10 -0.57 -11.10
CA LEU A 132 -11.26 0.49 -11.62
C LEU A 132 -11.69 0.90 -13.04
N PRO A 133 -11.48 2.15 -13.45
CA PRO A 133 -11.65 2.56 -14.85
C PRO A 133 -10.74 1.76 -15.78
N GLN A 134 -11.19 1.54 -17.03
CA GLN A 134 -10.36 0.90 -18.07
C GLN A 134 -9.36 1.86 -18.74
N GLN A 135 -9.56 3.15 -18.57
CA GLN A 135 -8.72 4.21 -19.12
C GLN A 135 -7.76 4.76 -18.05
N MET A 136 -6.75 5.51 -18.46
CA MET A 136 -5.80 6.16 -17.54
C MET A 136 -6.54 7.01 -16.50
N TYR A 137 -6.11 6.90 -15.26
CA TYR A 137 -6.69 7.62 -14.12
C TYR A 137 -5.60 7.99 -13.13
N VAL A 138 -5.87 8.98 -12.29
CA VAL A 138 -5.11 9.30 -11.09
C VAL A 138 -5.95 8.91 -9.89
N ALA A 139 -5.34 8.24 -8.93
CA ALA A 139 -5.98 7.88 -7.68
C ALA A 139 -5.27 8.54 -6.50
N SER A 140 -6.05 8.96 -5.51
CA SER A 140 -5.55 9.49 -4.26
C SER A 140 -6.46 9.04 -3.12
N PHE A 141 -5.95 9.04 -1.89
CA PHE A 141 -6.79 8.82 -0.73
C PHE A 141 -7.51 10.11 -0.33
N VAL A 142 -8.82 10.02 -0.09
CA VAL A 142 -9.68 11.21 0.17
C VAL A 142 -9.25 11.97 1.44
N SER A 143 -8.81 11.26 2.48
CA SER A 143 -8.31 11.87 3.72
C SER A 143 -7.34 10.93 4.42
N PRO A 144 -6.58 11.39 5.43
CA PRO A 144 -5.70 10.54 6.24
C PRO A 144 -6.44 9.40 6.97
N ASP A 145 -7.69 9.64 7.39
CA ASP A 145 -8.45 8.73 8.26
C ASP A 145 -9.46 7.84 7.52
N ASN A 146 -9.80 8.16 6.27
CA ASN A 146 -10.76 7.36 5.51
C ASN A 146 -10.08 6.15 4.84
N SER A 147 -10.83 5.19 4.33
CA SER A 147 -10.33 4.14 3.41
C SER A 147 -10.70 4.43 1.95
N ASP A 148 -11.55 5.43 1.70
CA ASP A 148 -12.06 5.71 0.37
C ASP A 148 -10.99 6.32 -0.55
N LEU A 149 -11.04 5.95 -1.83
CA LEU A 149 -10.22 6.49 -2.89
C LEU A 149 -10.99 7.54 -3.70
N GLN A 150 -10.31 8.62 -4.06
CA GLN A 150 -10.74 9.52 -5.12
C GLN A 150 -10.06 9.06 -6.41
N ILE A 151 -10.83 8.89 -7.48
CA ILE A 151 -10.32 8.53 -8.81
C ILE A 151 -10.74 9.62 -9.81
N ILE A 152 -9.75 10.17 -10.49
CA ILE A 152 -9.92 11.18 -11.54
C ILE A 152 -9.49 10.57 -12.86
N TYR A 153 -10.33 10.67 -13.89
CA TYR A 153 -10.00 10.21 -15.24
C TYR A 153 -10.62 11.09 -16.31
N SER A 154 -9.97 11.17 -17.47
CA SER A 154 -10.54 11.84 -18.64
C SER A 154 -11.51 10.91 -19.35
N GLN A 155 -12.74 11.35 -19.62
CA GLN A 155 -13.68 10.60 -20.46
C GLN A 155 -13.84 11.31 -21.81
N ALA A 156 -13.57 10.59 -22.90
CA ALA A 156 -13.88 11.08 -24.24
C ALA A 156 -15.40 11.09 -24.44
N LEU A 157 -15.96 12.24 -24.82
CA LEU A 157 -17.40 12.36 -25.07
C LEU A 157 -17.85 11.54 -26.29
N ASN A 158 -16.93 11.30 -27.25
CA ASN A 158 -17.11 10.46 -28.43
C ASN A 158 -15.78 9.75 -28.76
N PRO A 159 -15.78 8.52 -29.30
CA PRO A 159 -14.56 7.80 -29.70
C PRO A 159 -13.78 8.46 -30.86
N VAL A 160 -14.29 9.55 -31.44
CA VAL A 160 -13.66 10.37 -32.50
C VAL A 160 -13.25 11.77 -31.97
N ALA A 161 -13.35 12.00 -30.65
CA ALA A 161 -13.07 13.31 -30.05
C ALA A 161 -11.58 13.69 -30.18
N MET A 162 -11.32 14.85 -30.78
CA MET A 162 -10.01 15.53 -30.75
C MET A 162 -9.68 15.94 -29.30
N GLU A 163 -8.38 16.10 -28.99
CA GLU A 163 -7.81 16.42 -27.67
C GLU A 163 -8.61 17.47 -26.85
N GLY A 164 -9.24 18.45 -27.53
CA GLY A 164 -10.03 19.52 -26.91
C GLY A 164 -11.45 19.18 -26.45
N GLN A 165 -11.91 17.92 -26.52
CA GLN A 165 -13.25 17.48 -26.07
C GLN A 165 -13.19 16.34 -25.04
N LYS A 166 -12.19 16.35 -24.15
CA LYS A 166 -12.12 15.47 -22.97
C LYS A 166 -12.65 16.21 -21.74
N ASN A 167 -13.60 15.63 -21.02
CA ASN A 167 -14.00 16.11 -19.70
C ASN A 167 -13.37 15.22 -18.63
N GLU A 168 -12.87 15.82 -17.57
CA GLU A 168 -12.45 15.09 -16.38
C GLU A 168 -13.67 14.68 -15.57
N LYS A 169 -13.72 13.41 -15.18
CA LYS A 169 -14.66 12.90 -14.19
C LYS A 169 -13.89 12.55 -12.94
N GLU A 170 -14.43 13.03 -11.83
CA GLU A 170 -13.99 12.68 -10.49
C GLU A 170 -15.06 11.80 -9.85
N ILE A 171 -14.63 10.66 -9.31
CA ILE A 171 -15.48 9.75 -8.56
C ILE A 171 -14.84 9.40 -7.22
N ALA A 172 -15.62 9.44 -6.15
CA ALA A 172 -15.25 8.81 -4.89
C ALA A 172 -15.63 7.33 -4.95
N VAL A 173 -14.66 6.44 -4.80
CA VAL A 173 -14.86 5.00 -4.84
C VAL A 173 -14.63 4.41 -3.46
N MET A 174 -15.67 3.77 -2.95
CA MET A 174 -15.65 3.09 -1.67
C MET A 174 -15.05 1.70 -1.83
N LEU A 175 -13.96 1.43 -1.10
CA LEU A 175 -13.36 0.10 -1.02
C LEU A 175 -14.25 -0.83 -0.18
N LYS A 176 -14.38 -2.08 -0.63
CA LYS A 176 -15.12 -3.12 0.09
C LYS A 176 -14.27 -4.38 0.22
N TRP A 177 -14.46 -5.14 1.28
CA TRP A 177 -13.86 -6.46 1.46
C TRP A 177 -14.96 -7.43 1.90
N ASN A 178 -15.12 -8.55 1.21
CA ASN A 178 -16.20 -9.51 1.46
C ASN A 178 -17.59 -8.86 1.58
N GLY A 179 -17.86 -7.86 0.74
CA GLY A 179 -19.12 -7.11 0.72
C GLY A 179 -19.29 -6.07 1.83
N LYS A 180 -18.37 -6.00 2.79
CA LYS A 180 -18.37 -5.03 3.89
C LYS A 180 -17.44 -3.87 3.60
N ARG A 181 -17.72 -2.72 4.22
CA ARG A 181 -16.82 -1.56 4.16
C ARG A 181 -15.67 -1.79 5.14
N PHE A 182 -14.49 -1.30 4.78
CA PHE A 182 -13.43 -1.09 5.75
C PHE A 182 -13.95 -0.17 6.86
N ASN A 183 -13.59 -0.47 8.11
CA ASN A 183 -14.07 0.31 9.23
C ASN A 183 -13.70 1.79 9.01
N LYS A 184 -14.68 2.69 9.19
CA LYS A 184 -14.34 4.07 9.51
C LYS A 184 -13.67 3.99 10.88
N SER A 185 -12.36 4.22 10.93
CA SER A 185 -11.69 4.42 12.21
C SER A 185 -12.29 5.63 12.92
#